data_AF-A0AAN7WCV1-F1
#
_entry.id   AF-A0AAN7WCV1-F1
#
_cell.length_a   1.000
_cell.length_b   1.000
_cell.length_c   1.000
_cell.angle_alpha   90.00
_cell.angle_beta   90.00
_cell.angle_gamma   90.00
#
_symmetry.space_group_name_H-M   'P 1'
#
loop_
_entity.id
_entity.type
_entity.pdbx_description
1 polymer ?
#
loop_
_entity_poly.entity_id
_entity_poly.type
_entity_poly.pdbx_seq_one_letter_code
_entity_poly.pdbx_strand_id
1 'polypeptide(L)'
;MSRGHQNIFKLHHKALSEARALTSSVSLQPRVDVPSLLTLPAEIRNLIYKFIFQGTHAPAHPRRATPAVLRVCRQLKGEASGIFYTNSSFDFHDFHVGVAWLVRLDPERRKLITEVRYDCSDELCEQPKWWARMGGEGCVGLKEQARLDALRATLANRGIVLMTGVLKVGVRIRGVLVWTSKPVDEVSRSLRSSDAEIPPIDNAASTEAFGSTRSFEV
;
A
#
# COMPACT_ATOMS: atom_id res chain seq x y z
N MET A 1 -61.69 -21.67 36.57
CA MET A 1 -60.95 -22.58 35.68
C MET A 1 -59.70 -21.86 35.18
N SER A 2 -58.53 -22.03 35.80
CA SER A 2 -57.22 -21.65 35.21
C SER A 2 -56.07 -22.13 36.10
N ARG A 3 -55.55 -23.35 35.85
CA ARG A 3 -54.37 -23.93 36.51
C ARG A 3 -53.56 -24.80 35.52
N GLY A 4 -53.20 -24.23 34.37
CA GLY A 4 -52.68 -25.02 33.23
C GLY A 4 -51.36 -24.59 32.60
N HIS A 5 -50.61 -23.61 33.10
CA HIS A 5 -49.50 -23.02 32.33
C HIS A 5 -48.11 -22.96 33.00
N GLN A 6 -47.88 -23.60 34.16
CA GLN A 6 -46.57 -23.50 34.83
C GLN A 6 -45.63 -24.72 34.69
N ASN A 7 -46.02 -25.79 33.98
CA ASN A 7 -45.22 -27.02 33.94
C ASN A 7 -44.25 -27.17 32.75
N ILE A 8 -44.34 -26.33 31.72
CA ILE A 8 -43.53 -26.51 30.49
C ILE A 8 -42.09 -25.96 30.64
N PHE A 9 -41.88 -24.91 31.45
CA PHE A 9 -40.55 -24.30 31.58
C PHE A 9 -39.53 -25.10 32.42
N LYS A 10 -39.98 -25.99 33.32
CA LYS A 10 -39.06 -26.74 34.20
C LYS A 10 -38.40 -27.95 33.51
N LEU A 11 -39.00 -28.48 32.44
CA LEU A 11 -38.45 -29.63 31.70
C LEU A 11 -37.29 -29.25 30.75
N HIS A 12 -37.28 -28.04 30.19
CA HIS A 12 -36.21 -27.61 29.29
C HIS A 12 -34.87 -27.32 29.99
N HIS A 13 -34.90 -26.90 31.26
CA HIS A 13 -33.68 -26.53 31.98
C HIS A 13 -32.88 -27.76 32.46
N LYS A 14 -33.54 -28.91 32.65
CA LYS A 14 -32.89 -30.16 33.06
C LYS A 14 -32.20 -30.89 31.90
N ALA A 15 -32.77 -30.83 30.69
CA ALA A 15 -32.16 -31.41 29.49
C ALA A 15 -30.86 -30.68 29.07
N LEU A 16 -30.76 -29.36 29.30
CA LEU A 16 -29.56 -28.58 28.99
C LEU A 16 -28.41 -28.79 29.99
N SER A 17 -28.67 -29.22 31.23
CA SER A 17 -27.59 -29.53 32.18
C SER A 17 -26.94 -30.89 31.95
N GLU A 18 -27.72 -31.88 31.44
CA GLU A 18 -27.22 -33.24 31.21
C GLU A 18 -26.42 -33.34 29.89
N ALA A 19 -26.76 -32.55 28.87
CA ALA A 19 -25.97 -32.48 27.62
C ALA A 19 -24.56 -31.90 27.79
N ARG A 20 -24.30 -31.14 28.88
CA ARG A 20 -22.97 -30.61 29.19
C ARG A 20 -22.04 -31.63 29.85
N ALA A 21 -22.58 -32.68 30.47
CA ALA A 21 -21.79 -33.67 31.20
C ALA A 21 -21.12 -34.71 30.28
N LEU A 22 -21.61 -34.88 29.06
CA LEU A 22 -21.14 -35.94 28.14
C LEU A 22 -20.08 -35.48 27.11
N THR A 23 -19.72 -34.20 27.08
CA THR A 23 -18.67 -33.67 26.17
C THR A 23 -17.28 -33.56 26.80
N SER A 24 -17.06 -34.05 28.02
CA SER A 24 -15.81 -33.86 28.77
C SER A 24 -14.81 -35.03 28.69
N SER A 25 -14.89 -35.90 27.68
CA SER A 25 -13.85 -36.88 27.36
C SER A 25 -12.99 -36.39 26.19
N VAL A 26 -12.39 -35.20 26.34
CA VAL A 26 -11.41 -34.70 25.37
C VAL A 26 -10.10 -35.46 25.59
N SER A 27 -9.77 -36.30 24.61
CA SER A 27 -8.54 -37.07 24.52
C SER A 27 -7.30 -36.20 24.75
N LEU A 28 -6.49 -36.57 25.75
CA LEU A 28 -5.15 -36.04 26.03
C LEU A 28 -4.17 -36.58 24.99
N GLN A 29 -4.31 -36.19 23.71
CA GLN A 29 -3.18 -36.36 22.81
C GLN A 29 -2.09 -35.36 23.23
N PRO A 30 -0.83 -35.81 23.38
CA PRO A 30 0.29 -34.91 23.64
C PRO A 30 0.32 -33.90 22.50
N ARG A 31 -0.03 -32.65 22.82
CA ARG A 31 0.06 -31.57 21.85
C ARG A 31 1.53 -31.44 21.51
N VAL A 32 1.88 -31.76 20.27
CA VAL A 32 3.15 -31.33 19.71
C VAL A 32 3.08 -29.82 19.72
N ASP A 33 3.70 -29.21 20.71
CA ASP A 33 3.70 -27.76 20.88
C ASP A 33 4.39 -27.16 19.66
N VAL A 34 3.58 -26.64 18.73
CA VAL A 34 4.10 -25.95 17.56
C VAL A 34 4.92 -24.77 18.08
N PRO A 35 6.21 -24.65 17.70
CA PRO A 35 7.06 -23.58 18.20
C PRO A 35 6.40 -22.24 17.87
N SER A 36 6.16 -21.45 18.92
CA SER A 36 5.52 -20.15 18.82
C SER A 36 6.54 -19.12 18.34
N LEU A 37 6.10 -18.11 17.58
CA LEU A 37 6.96 -16.99 17.19
C LEU A 37 7.65 -16.35 18.40
N LEU A 38 6.97 -16.35 19.56
CA LEU A 38 7.47 -15.75 20.81
C LEU A 38 8.49 -16.62 21.55
N THR A 39 8.63 -17.91 21.21
CA THR A 39 9.69 -18.77 21.80
C THR A 39 11.03 -18.59 21.12
N LEU A 40 11.08 -17.96 19.94
CA LEU A 40 12.31 -17.65 19.23
C LEU A 40 13.06 -16.51 19.94
N PRO A 41 14.41 -16.46 19.89
CA PRO A 41 15.17 -15.27 20.32
C PRO A 41 14.79 -14.00 19.56
N ALA A 42 14.98 -12.84 20.18
CA ALA A 42 14.56 -11.54 19.62
C ALA A 42 15.25 -11.22 18.28
N GLU A 43 16.50 -11.65 18.11
CA GLU A 43 17.29 -11.47 16.90
C GLU A 43 16.62 -12.15 15.71
N ILE A 44 16.16 -13.40 15.90
CA ILE A 44 15.46 -14.17 14.88
C ILE A 44 14.10 -13.54 14.57
N ARG A 45 13.35 -13.10 15.58
CA ARG A 45 12.09 -12.39 15.38
C ARG A 45 12.28 -11.12 14.55
N ASN A 46 13.32 -10.34 14.84
CA ASN A 46 13.64 -9.11 14.10
C ASN A 46 14.01 -9.39 12.63
N LEU A 47 14.72 -10.48 12.34
CA LEU A 47 14.98 -10.91 10.97
C LEU A 47 13.68 -11.25 10.23
N ILE A 48 12.77 -11.96 10.89
CA ILE A 48 11.44 -12.28 10.34
C ILE A 48 10.68 -10.99 10.04
N TYR A 49 10.62 -10.02 10.96
CA TYR A 49 9.94 -8.74 10.71
C TYR A 49 10.56 -7.96 9.56
N LYS A 50 11.89 -7.91 9.46
CA LYS A 50 12.58 -7.27 8.35
C LYS A 50 12.16 -7.88 7.02
N PHE A 51 12.12 -9.21 6.94
CA PHE A 51 11.68 -9.92 5.74
C PHE A 51 10.21 -9.65 5.41
N ILE A 52 9.32 -9.68 6.42
CA ILE A 52 7.88 -9.40 6.23
C ILE A 52 7.65 -7.99 5.68
N PHE A 53 8.38 -6.99 6.19
CA PHE A 53 8.18 -5.59 5.81
C PHE A 53 9.04 -5.11 4.64
N GLN A 54 9.97 -5.94 4.15
CA GLN A 54 10.82 -5.57 3.04
C GLN A 54 9.98 -5.35 1.77
N GLY A 55 10.05 -4.15 1.21
CA GLY A 55 9.27 -3.79 0.02
C GLY A 55 7.77 -3.71 0.25
N THR A 56 7.31 -3.61 1.51
CA THR A 56 5.90 -3.43 1.79
C THR A 56 5.45 -2.04 1.33
N HIS A 57 4.37 -2.03 0.54
CA HIS A 57 3.63 -0.83 0.17
C HIS A 57 2.35 -0.81 1.02
N ALA A 58 2.26 0.14 1.95
CA ALA A 58 1.15 0.24 2.88
C ALA A 58 0.35 1.52 2.63
N PRO A 59 -0.99 1.44 2.48
CA PRO A 59 -1.78 2.63 2.29
C PRO A 59 -1.65 3.53 3.52
N ALA A 60 -1.30 4.80 3.31
CA ALA A 60 -1.26 5.87 4.32
C ALA A 60 -2.68 6.27 4.75
N HIS A 61 -3.40 5.31 5.33
CA HIS A 61 -4.77 5.46 5.72
C HIS A 61 -4.92 5.23 7.24
N PRO A 62 -5.62 6.11 7.98
CA PRO A 62 -5.71 6.04 9.44
C PRO A 62 -6.20 4.71 10.01
N ARG A 63 -6.99 3.95 9.24
CA ARG A 63 -7.57 2.66 9.66
C ARG A 63 -6.92 1.43 9.02
N ARG A 64 -6.16 1.60 7.93
CA ARG A 64 -5.69 0.46 7.10
C ARG A 64 -4.17 0.32 7.06
N ALA A 65 -3.43 1.31 7.52
CA ALA A 65 -1.96 1.29 7.50
C ALA A 65 -1.34 0.24 8.43
N THR A 66 -2.06 -0.29 9.42
CA THR A 66 -1.46 -1.16 10.45
C THR A 66 -1.51 -2.64 10.03
N PRO A 67 -0.36 -3.28 9.74
CA PRO A 67 -0.31 -4.70 9.40
C PRO A 67 -0.82 -5.59 10.54
N ALA A 68 -1.29 -6.78 10.20
CA ALA A 68 -1.89 -7.72 11.16
C ALA A 68 -0.94 -8.05 12.32
N VAL A 69 0.36 -8.24 12.03
CA VAL A 69 1.38 -8.58 13.04
C VAL A 69 1.47 -7.56 14.19
N LEU A 70 1.25 -6.27 13.91
CA LEU A 70 1.26 -5.21 14.93
C LEU A 70 -0.01 -5.16 15.77
N ARG A 71 -1.04 -5.94 15.42
CA ARG A 71 -2.33 -6.01 16.10
C ARG A 71 -2.48 -7.26 16.98
N VAL A 72 -1.58 -8.24 16.88
CA VAL A 72 -1.68 -9.53 17.58
C VAL A 72 -1.47 -9.36 19.08
N CYS A 73 -0.30 -8.83 19.51
CA CYS A 73 -0.01 -8.61 20.92
C CYS A 73 0.92 -7.41 21.13
N ARG A 74 1.01 -6.93 22.38
CA ARG A 74 1.81 -5.73 22.74
C ARG A 74 3.31 -5.94 22.49
N GLN A 75 3.81 -7.16 22.70
CA GLN A 75 5.22 -7.49 22.49
C GLN A 75 5.60 -7.36 21.00
N LEU A 76 4.86 -8.05 20.11
CA LEU A 76 5.10 -7.96 18.66
C LEU A 76 4.96 -6.52 18.16
N LYS A 77 3.97 -5.78 18.67
CA LYS A 77 3.81 -4.35 18.35
C LYS A 77 5.05 -3.52 18.75
N GLY A 78 5.60 -3.74 19.94
CA GLY A 78 6.78 -3.03 20.42
C GLY A 78 8.01 -3.30 19.55
N GLU A 79 8.28 -4.57 19.25
CA GLU A 79 9.46 -5.00 18.48
C GLU A 79 9.36 -4.61 17.00
N ALA A 80 8.21 -4.90 16.37
CA ALA A 80 8.07 -4.85 14.92
C ALA A 80 7.67 -3.46 14.41
N SER A 81 7.11 -2.58 15.26
CA SER A 81 6.61 -1.27 14.80
C SER A 81 7.72 -0.38 14.22
N GLY A 82 8.89 -0.34 14.84
CA GLY A 82 10.01 0.44 14.31
C GLY A 82 10.44 -0.05 12.93
N ILE A 83 10.62 -1.37 12.79
CA ILE A 83 11.02 -2.01 11.53
C ILE A 83 9.98 -1.76 10.43
N PHE A 84 8.69 -1.80 10.77
CA PHE A 84 7.60 -1.52 9.84
C PHE A 84 7.72 -0.11 9.23
N TYR A 85 7.83 0.93 10.06
CA TYR A 85 7.90 2.32 9.56
C TYR A 85 9.20 2.60 8.79
N THR A 86 10.31 1.95 9.16
CA THR A 86 11.60 2.13 8.47
C THR A 86 11.63 1.44 7.10
N ASN A 87 11.07 0.23 6.99
CA ASN A 87 11.23 -0.61 5.80
C ASN A 87 10.04 -0.57 4.83
N SER A 88 8.94 0.07 5.22
CA SER A 88 7.76 0.21 4.36
C SER A 88 7.73 1.56 3.68
N SER A 89 7.13 1.59 2.50
CA SER A 89 6.75 2.83 1.83
C SER A 89 5.25 3.05 1.95
N PHE A 90 4.84 4.29 2.13
CA PHE A 90 3.44 4.63 2.38
C PHE A 90 2.83 5.43 1.25
N ASP A 91 1.76 4.93 0.65
CA ASP A 91 1.09 5.53 -0.49
C ASP A 91 -0.28 6.12 -0.14
N PHE A 92 -0.60 7.29 -0.70
CA PHE A 92 -1.95 7.83 -0.68
C PHE A 92 -2.28 8.54 -1.98
N HIS A 93 -3.57 8.50 -2.33
CA HIS A 93 -4.14 9.18 -3.50
C HIS A 93 -4.88 10.47 -3.12
N ASP A 94 -5.33 10.58 -1.87
CA ASP A 94 -6.07 11.74 -1.38
C ASP A 94 -5.19 12.59 -0.47
N PHE A 95 -5.03 13.86 -0.86
CA PHE A 95 -4.27 14.86 -0.14
C PHE A 95 -4.64 14.98 1.36
N HIS A 96 -5.94 15.04 1.66
CA HIS A 96 -6.44 15.23 3.02
C HIS A 96 -6.24 13.98 3.88
N VAL A 97 -6.40 12.78 3.29
CA VAL A 97 -6.17 11.51 3.98
C VAL A 97 -4.71 11.37 4.38
N GLY A 98 -3.77 11.66 3.47
CA GLY A 98 -2.33 11.60 3.75
C GLY A 98 -1.91 12.55 4.87
N VAL A 99 -2.38 13.80 4.81
CA VAL A 99 -2.12 14.80 5.88
C VAL A 99 -2.72 14.35 7.20
N ALA A 100 -3.98 13.90 7.22
CA ALA A 100 -4.64 13.45 8.44
C ALA A 100 -3.95 12.24 9.07
N TRP A 101 -3.44 11.31 8.24
CA TRP A 101 -2.64 10.17 8.70
C TRP A 101 -1.31 10.61 9.32
N LEU A 102 -0.55 11.50 8.66
CA LEU A 102 0.70 12.05 9.19
C LEU A 102 0.52 12.86 10.48
N VAL A 103 -0.60 13.56 10.64
CA VAL A 103 -0.92 14.29 11.87
C VAL A 103 -1.17 13.34 13.05
N ARG A 104 -1.78 12.18 12.80
CA ARG A 104 -2.11 11.20 13.86
C ARG A 104 -0.93 10.33 14.28
N LEU A 105 0.14 10.30 13.48
CA LEU A 105 1.32 9.52 13.80
C LEU A 105 2.15 10.19 14.90
N ASP A 106 2.58 9.37 15.86
CA ASP A 106 3.49 9.80 16.93
C ASP A 106 4.77 10.41 16.32
N PRO A 107 5.31 11.52 16.88
CA PRO A 107 6.51 12.18 16.37
C PRO A 107 7.70 11.24 16.16
N GLU A 108 7.91 10.30 17.08
CA GLU A 108 9.00 9.30 16.98
C GLU A 108 8.80 8.35 15.80
N ARG A 109 7.57 7.93 15.51
CA ARG A 109 7.28 7.07 14.35
C ARG A 109 7.46 7.82 13.04
N ARG A 110 7.13 9.11 13.00
CA ARG A 110 7.30 9.94 11.79
C ARG A 110 8.76 10.04 11.36
N LYS A 111 9.69 10.11 12.31
CA LYS A 111 11.13 10.14 12.04
C LYS A 111 11.65 8.85 11.40
N LEU A 112 10.97 7.73 11.62
CA LEU A 112 11.34 6.43 11.05
C LEU A 112 10.87 6.27 9.60
N ILE A 113 9.91 7.07 9.14
CA ILE A 113 9.36 6.95 7.80
C ILE A 113 10.42 7.38 6.78
N THR A 114 10.81 6.44 5.93
CA THR A 114 11.82 6.63 4.89
C THR A 114 11.22 7.09 3.57
N GLU A 115 9.98 6.69 3.27
CA GLU A 115 9.34 7.00 2.00
C GLU A 115 7.81 7.17 2.13
N VAL A 116 7.31 8.29 1.60
CA VAL A 116 5.90 8.62 1.47
C VAL A 116 5.63 9.00 0.01
N ARG A 117 4.67 8.33 -0.61
CA ARG A 117 4.31 8.45 -2.02
C ARG A 117 2.93 9.05 -2.14
N TYR A 118 2.84 10.19 -2.80
CA TYR A 118 1.56 10.83 -3.13
C TYR A 118 1.26 10.65 -4.62
N ASP A 119 0.27 9.82 -4.92
CA ASP A 119 -0.20 9.60 -6.28
C ASP A 119 -1.21 10.69 -6.67
N CYS A 120 -0.80 11.56 -7.58
CA CYS A 120 -1.63 12.64 -8.10
C CYS A 120 -2.53 12.22 -9.27
N SER A 121 -2.48 10.96 -9.71
CA SER A 121 -3.07 10.54 -10.98
C SER A 121 -4.59 10.35 -10.94
N ASP A 122 -5.17 10.03 -9.78
CA ASP A 122 -6.62 9.84 -9.64
C ASP A 122 -7.40 11.16 -9.57
N GLU A 123 -6.80 12.23 -9.04
CA GLU A 123 -7.43 13.56 -8.95
C GLU A 123 -7.66 14.24 -10.32
N LEU A 124 -7.32 13.56 -11.43
CA LEU A 124 -7.42 14.08 -12.79
C LEU A 124 -8.34 13.24 -13.70
N CYS A 125 -9.03 12.22 -13.19
CA CYS A 125 -10.00 11.46 -14.00
C CYS A 125 -11.28 12.26 -14.31
N GLU A 126 -11.51 13.40 -13.65
CA GLU A 126 -12.62 14.32 -13.93
C GLU A 126 -12.14 15.70 -14.46
N GLN A 127 -11.50 15.65 -15.63
CA GLN A 127 -11.60 16.63 -16.75
C GLN A 127 -10.89 18.01 -16.65
N PRO A 128 -10.82 18.84 -17.73
CA PRO A 128 -11.11 18.63 -19.18
C PRO A 128 -10.00 19.06 -20.18
N LYS A 129 -10.21 18.71 -21.47
CA LYS A 129 -9.87 19.33 -22.79
C LYS A 129 -8.95 20.56 -22.95
N TRP A 130 -8.62 21.35 -21.92
CA TRP A 130 -7.81 22.58 -22.06
C TRP A 130 -6.32 22.29 -22.31
N TRP A 131 -5.79 21.17 -21.82
CA TRP A 131 -4.41 20.75 -22.09
C TRP A 131 -4.20 20.38 -23.56
N ALA A 132 -5.20 19.75 -24.20
CA ALA A 132 -5.23 19.52 -25.64
C ALA A 132 -5.32 20.82 -26.46
N ARG A 133 -5.77 21.92 -25.85
CA ARG A 133 -5.97 23.23 -26.49
C ARG A 133 -4.76 24.17 -26.34
N MET A 134 -3.83 23.88 -25.43
CA MET A 134 -2.65 24.71 -25.13
C MET A 134 -1.34 24.20 -25.78
N GLY A 135 -1.39 23.29 -26.75
CA GLY A 135 -0.18 22.85 -27.46
C GLY A 135 0.70 21.84 -26.70
N GLY A 136 0.12 21.11 -25.73
CA GLY A 136 0.39 19.68 -25.52
C GLY A 136 1.67 19.20 -24.82
N GLU A 137 2.83 19.85 -24.90
CA GLU A 137 4.10 19.17 -24.53
C GLU A 137 4.90 19.78 -23.35
N GLY A 138 4.56 20.98 -22.87
CA GLY A 138 5.50 21.76 -22.03
C GLY A 138 5.40 21.67 -20.50
N CYS A 139 4.38 21.02 -19.91
CA CYS A 139 4.11 21.20 -18.47
C CYS A 139 4.01 19.91 -17.64
N VAL A 140 4.53 18.79 -18.14
CA VAL A 140 4.61 17.55 -17.35
C VAL A 140 5.54 17.79 -16.15
N GLY A 141 5.07 17.55 -14.93
CA GLY A 141 5.85 17.72 -13.70
C GLY A 141 5.65 19.04 -12.95
N LEU A 142 5.22 20.13 -13.61
CA LEU A 142 5.01 21.44 -12.94
C LEU A 142 3.81 21.40 -11.97
N LYS A 143 2.74 20.70 -12.35
CA LYS A 143 1.56 20.54 -11.49
C LYS A 143 1.89 19.67 -10.29
N GLU A 144 2.61 18.59 -10.52
CA GLU A 144 3.07 17.66 -9.50
C GLU A 144 4.03 18.35 -8.52
N GLN A 145 4.92 19.20 -9.02
CA GLN A 145 5.78 20.05 -8.19
C GLN A 145 4.95 21.01 -7.33
N ALA A 146 4.02 21.75 -7.93
CA ALA A 146 3.16 22.68 -7.20
C ALA A 146 2.33 21.97 -6.13
N ARG A 147 1.81 20.77 -6.41
CA ARG A 147 1.09 19.93 -5.43
C ARG A 147 2.00 19.45 -4.31
N LEU A 148 3.21 19.00 -4.65
CA LEU A 148 4.21 18.59 -3.68
C LEU A 148 4.61 19.74 -2.74
N ASP A 149 4.75 20.96 -3.27
CA ASP A 149 5.06 22.15 -2.49
C ASP A 149 3.88 22.60 -1.63
N ALA A 150 2.65 22.53 -2.15
CA ALA A 150 1.44 22.77 -1.36
C ALA A 150 1.29 21.78 -0.20
N LEU A 151 1.62 20.51 -0.43
CA LEU A 151 1.62 19.47 0.59
C LEU A 151 2.68 19.75 1.66
N ARG A 152 3.91 20.09 1.25
CA ARG A 152 4.98 20.49 2.18
C ARG A 152 4.57 21.69 3.03
N ALA A 153 3.99 22.73 2.42
CA ALA A 153 3.51 23.91 3.13
C ALA A 153 2.41 23.56 4.13
N THR A 154 1.47 22.70 3.76
CA THR A 154 0.38 22.24 4.64
C THR A 154 0.90 21.44 5.83
N LEU A 155 1.88 20.55 5.61
CA LEU A 155 2.53 19.80 6.68
C LEU A 155 3.32 20.73 7.62
N ALA A 156 4.07 21.68 7.07
CA ALA A 156 4.81 22.67 7.84
C ALA A 156 3.88 23.54 8.71
N ASN A 157 2.74 23.99 8.17
CA ASN A 157 1.73 24.75 8.91
C ASN A 157 1.11 23.96 10.08
N ARG A 158 1.19 22.63 10.06
CA ARG A 158 0.75 21.74 11.14
C ARG A 158 1.88 21.31 12.07
N GLY A 159 3.08 21.90 11.95
CA GLY A 159 4.26 21.54 12.73
C GLY A 159 4.83 20.17 12.39
N ILE A 160 4.55 19.65 11.18
CA ILE A 160 5.05 18.37 10.70
C ILE A 160 6.22 18.62 9.77
N VAL A 161 7.41 18.18 10.21
CA VAL A 161 8.62 18.24 9.40
C VAL A 161 9.01 16.82 9.02
N LEU A 162 8.98 16.53 7.72
CA LEU A 162 9.51 15.29 7.15
C LEU A 162 10.95 15.52 6.70
N MET A 163 11.77 14.45 6.70
CA MET A 163 13.13 14.54 6.16
C MET A 163 13.09 14.80 4.65
N THR A 164 14.12 15.50 4.15
CA THR A 164 14.28 15.78 2.73
C THR A 164 14.35 14.47 1.94
N GLY A 165 13.54 14.36 0.89
CA GLY A 165 13.49 13.18 0.02
C GLY A 165 12.52 12.07 0.45
N VAL A 166 11.97 12.14 1.68
CA VAL A 166 10.95 11.18 2.15
C VAL A 166 9.66 11.31 1.35
N LEU A 167 9.19 12.54 1.18
CA LEU A 167 7.98 12.82 0.42
C LEU A 167 8.27 12.86 -1.09
N LYS A 168 7.62 11.98 -1.82
CA LYS A 168 7.71 11.83 -3.28
C LYS A 168 6.33 11.96 -3.89
N VAL A 169 6.28 12.48 -5.11
CA VAL A 169 5.07 12.57 -5.92
C VAL A 169 5.21 11.63 -7.12
N GLY A 170 4.09 11.01 -7.51
CA GLY A 170 4.02 10.21 -8.73
C GLY A 170 3.87 11.10 -9.95
N VAL A 171 4.79 10.98 -10.92
CA VAL A 171 4.74 11.67 -12.21
C VAL A 171 4.62 10.63 -13.31
N ARG A 172 3.68 10.81 -14.25
CA ARG A 172 3.59 9.92 -15.41
C ARG A 172 4.45 10.45 -16.55
N ILE A 173 5.49 9.68 -16.91
CA ILE A 173 6.38 9.97 -18.02
C ILE A 173 6.13 8.89 -19.08
N ARG A 174 5.60 9.28 -20.24
CA ARG A 174 5.27 8.34 -21.34
C ARG A 174 4.39 7.16 -20.90
N GLY A 175 3.43 7.43 -20.01
CA GLY A 175 2.53 6.42 -19.46
C GLY A 175 3.10 5.60 -18.28
N VAL A 176 4.38 5.74 -17.96
CA VAL A 176 5.01 5.07 -16.81
C VAL A 176 4.99 5.99 -15.59
N LEU A 177 4.49 5.49 -14.46
CA LEU A 177 4.50 6.21 -13.19
C LEU A 177 5.89 6.15 -12.55
N VAL A 178 6.50 7.31 -12.34
CA VAL A 178 7.82 7.47 -11.72
C VAL A 178 7.66 8.25 -10.42
N TRP A 179 8.22 7.73 -9.33
CA TRP A 179 8.19 8.36 -8.01
C TRP A 179 9.41 9.24 -7.80
N THR A 180 9.20 10.54 -7.58
CA THR A 180 10.31 11.50 -7.46
C THR A 180 10.03 12.58 -6.43
N SER A 181 11.09 13.02 -5.74
CA SER A 181 11.06 14.17 -4.83
C SER A 181 11.31 15.50 -5.55
N LYS A 182 11.72 15.43 -6.83
CA LYS A 182 12.02 16.54 -7.74
C LYS A 182 11.40 16.27 -9.13
N PRO A 183 10.06 16.36 -9.24
CA PRO A 183 9.32 16.03 -10.46
C PRO A 183 9.81 16.73 -11.73
N VAL A 184 10.10 18.03 -11.68
CA VAL A 184 10.53 18.80 -12.85
C VAL A 184 11.89 18.31 -13.39
N ASP A 185 12.83 18.04 -12.49
CA ASP A 185 14.17 17.56 -12.87
C ASP A 185 14.12 16.17 -13.51
N GLU A 186 13.24 15.29 -13.00
CA GLU A 186 13.07 13.93 -13.48
C GLU A 186 12.47 13.88 -14.89
N VAL A 187 11.45 14.69 -15.13
CA VAL A 187 10.83 14.84 -16.46
C VAL A 187 11.85 15.38 -17.45
N SER A 188 12.58 16.44 -17.07
CA SER A 188 13.59 17.06 -17.92
C SER A 188 14.72 16.09 -18.30
N ARG A 189 15.16 15.24 -17.36
CA ARG A 189 16.15 14.19 -17.64
C ARG A 189 15.62 13.11 -18.58
N SER A 190 14.38 12.67 -18.38
CA SER A 190 13.76 11.62 -19.19
C SER A 190 13.51 12.05 -20.64
N LEU A 191 13.18 13.32 -20.86
CA LEU A 191 13.03 13.88 -22.21
C LEU A 191 14.38 13.95 -22.94
N ARG A 192 15.46 14.33 -22.24
CA ARG A 192 16.81 14.40 -22.83
C ARG A 192 17.39 13.03 -23.18
N SER A 193 17.11 12.01 -22.38
CA SER A 193 17.65 10.66 -22.63
C SER A 193 17.00 9.99 -23.83
N SER A 194 15.78 10.38 -24.19
CA SER A 194 15.07 9.78 -25.31
C SER A 194 15.46 10.31 -26.68
N ASP A 195 16.11 11.47 -26.74
CA ASP A 195 16.62 12.02 -28.00
C ASP A 195 17.94 11.31 -28.42
N ALA A 196 18.48 10.42 -27.59
CA ALA A 196 19.76 9.76 -27.80
C ALA A 196 19.69 8.39 -28.53
N GLU A 197 18.51 7.79 -28.73
CA GLU A 197 18.37 6.51 -29.46
C GLU A 197 17.08 6.48 -30.30
N ILE A 198 17.08 7.19 -31.41
CA ILE A 198 16.37 6.71 -32.60
C ILE A 198 17.48 6.28 -33.57
N PRO A 199 17.83 4.98 -33.65
CA PRO A 199 18.68 4.54 -34.75
C PRO A 199 18.01 4.99 -36.06
N PRO A 200 18.77 5.49 -37.04
CA PRO A 200 18.21 5.87 -38.32
C PRO A 200 17.40 4.68 -38.84
N ILE A 201 16.12 4.91 -39.12
CA ILE A 201 15.31 3.95 -39.86
C ILE A 201 15.94 3.92 -41.25
N ASP A 202 16.86 2.98 -41.46
CA ASP A 202 17.32 2.61 -42.79
C ASP A 202 16.10 2.10 -43.56
N ASN A 203 15.45 3.02 -44.27
CA ASN A 203 14.49 2.72 -45.33
C ASN A 203 15.25 2.13 -46.52
N ALA A 204 15.95 1.02 -46.31
CA ALA A 204 16.55 0.22 -47.36
C ALA A 204 15.60 -0.96 -47.63
N ALA A 205 14.74 -0.74 -48.62
CA ALA A 205 14.16 -1.72 -49.52
C ALA A 205 14.22 -3.21 -49.09
N SER A 206 13.06 -3.77 -48.77
CA SER A 206 12.81 -5.21 -48.97
C SER A 206 11.45 -5.35 -49.66
N THR A 207 11.52 -5.18 -50.97
CA THR A 207 10.54 -5.69 -51.93
C THR A 207 10.68 -7.20 -51.98
N GLU A 208 10.02 -7.94 -51.09
CA GLU A 208 9.86 -9.39 -51.26
C GLU A 208 8.39 -9.77 -51.38
N ALA A 209 8.05 -10.04 -52.64
CA ALA A 209 7.08 -10.99 -53.16
C ALA A 209 6.06 -11.60 -52.19
N PHE A 210 4.82 -11.13 -52.32
CA PHE A 210 3.62 -11.88 -51.98
C PHE A 210 3.54 -13.16 -52.84
N GLY A 211 3.82 -14.31 -52.22
CA GLY A 211 3.74 -15.63 -52.83
C GLY A 211 2.70 -16.52 -52.17
N SER A 212 1.55 -16.64 -52.84
CA SER A 212 0.74 -17.86 -52.99
C SER A 212 0.17 -18.60 -51.76
N THR A 213 -1.14 -18.43 -51.59
CA THR A 213 -2.17 -19.49 -51.49
C THR A 213 -1.71 -20.91 -51.14
N ARG A 214 -2.18 -21.43 -50.01
CA ARG A 214 -2.57 -22.85 -49.93
C ARG A 214 -3.79 -23.04 -49.05
N SER A 215 -4.86 -23.45 -49.72
CA SER A 215 -6.09 -24.02 -49.19
C SER A 215 -5.81 -25.20 -48.27
N PHE A 216 -6.57 -25.32 -47.19
CA PHE A 216 -6.81 -26.60 -46.52
C PHE A 216 -8.32 -26.84 -46.48
N GLU A 217 -8.74 -27.82 -47.26
CA GLU A 217 -10.01 -28.51 -47.14
C GLU A 217 -9.93 -29.59 -46.04
N VAL A 218 -11.12 -29.87 -45.49
CA VAL A 218 -11.58 -31.01 -44.67
C VAL A 218 -11.34 -30.93 -43.17
#